data_AF-A0A4Y7ZT87-F1
#
_entry.id   AF-A0A4Y7ZT87-F1
#
_cell.length_a   1.000
_cell.length_b   1.000
_cell.length_c   1.000
_cell.angle_alpha   90.00
_cell.angle_beta   90.00
_cell.angle_gamma   90.00
#
_symmetry.space_group_name_H-M   'P 1'
#
loop_
_entity.id
_entity.type
_entity.pdbx_description
1 polymer ?
#
loop_
_entity_poly.entity_id
_entity_poly.type
_entity_poly.pdbx_seq_one_letter_code
_entity_poly.pdbx_strand_id
1 'polypeptide(L)'
;MVMQSNNIGEPLKLSSDFKCKLVELKELVRSLFDIELSMDKLVLDEQYRLTVFEELSSLNNEVIKQRIRSLQKTNMYEQFLPIKPETSSQVKSSVIIKKHNKLLFITLLLVCIAFSLLVLIQSNVLKFTLNSAIYPSTLKSHPNEPIVHKEIVLPVQNAQVIMRLHGSNTIGESLAPALLEAYLMQLGITEMQWIKGDSDNERQLQYIDNNSVYSIEVHAHGSSTAFTDLLAGKADIAMSSREIKDREVALLKSKYGNLRLNNNEHIIGLDGVAIMVHPDNPLTKLTLQQISKIFSGEITHWSELGGEDIAIKLYARNAKSGTWQTFNQLALNAYDKKLSGKAKRIESNSDLSELVSHNKAAIGFVSLPYINHNKEISIMASESTYPIYPTYFTVSTEDYALVRRLYLYVPQASNSFIKNFVDFSTSFSGQEVVEKVGFISQNIKLETPSKIPSAPAFYNDYMEIASRLSLNFYFKSASNQLDSKGKKDISRVVEYIQQNPEKRIVLMGFSDPLEDLKKSTELSLMRANMVESILVSHGVHITAIEGLGEKLPIASNKTEIGRSKNRRVEVWVF
;
A
#
# COMPACT_ATOMS: atom_id res chain seq x y z
N MET A 1 -27.85 22.42 45.96
CA MET A 1 -26.97 23.46 45.41
C MET A 1 -26.17 22.82 44.30
N VAL A 2 -26.45 23.25 43.07
CA VAL A 2 -25.89 22.75 41.81
C VAL A 2 -24.39 23.02 41.79
N MET A 3 -23.56 22.01 41.50
CA MET A 3 -22.14 22.19 41.20
C MET A 3 -21.92 21.81 39.73
N GLN A 4 -21.40 22.80 39.01
CA GLN A 4 -21.33 22.91 37.57
C GLN A 4 -20.37 21.90 36.92
N SER A 5 -20.79 21.40 35.77
CA SER A 5 -19.97 20.78 34.73
C SER A 5 -18.96 21.78 34.14
N ASN A 6 -17.71 21.35 33.97
CA ASN A 6 -16.66 21.92 33.08
C ASN A 6 -15.58 20.82 32.95
N ASN A 7 -15.01 20.43 31.81
CA ASN A 7 -15.18 20.74 30.40
C ASN A 7 -14.73 19.48 29.64
N ILE A 8 -15.64 18.84 28.90
CA ILE A 8 -15.34 17.75 27.97
C ILE A 8 -14.81 18.44 26.71
N GLY A 9 -13.60 18.09 26.24
CA GLY A 9 -13.08 18.61 24.97
C GLY A 9 -13.99 18.16 23.83
N GLU A 10 -14.72 19.09 23.22
CA GLU A 10 -15.55 18.82 22.05
C GLU A 10 -14.67 18.36 20.87
N PRO A 11 -15.16 17.43 20.01
CA PRO A 11 -14.46 17.04 18.80
C PRO A 11 -14.16 18.26 17.91
N LEU A 12 -12.99 18.29 17.25
CA LEU A 12 -12.65 19.29 16.22
C LEU A 12 -13.82 19.41 15.24
N LYS A 13 -14.52 20.54 15.33
CA LYS A 13 -15.74 20.78 14.59
C LYS A 13 -15.36 21.14 13.16
N LEU A 14 -15.82 20.34 12.20
CA LEU A 14 -15.73 20.66 10.78
C LEU A 14 -16.31 22.06 10.60
N SER A 15 -15.58 22.96 9.94
CA SER A 15 -16.06 24.33 9.80
C SER A 15 -17.41 24.33 9.09
N SER A 16 -18.37 25.07 9.64
CA SER A 16 -19.72 25.17 9.07
C SER A 16 -19.67 25.64 7.61
N ASP A 17 -18.72 26.51 7.28
CA ASP A 17 -18.46 26.99 5.93
C ASP A 17 -17.95 25.88 4.99
N PHE A 18 -16.97 25.08 5.41
CA PHE A 18 -16.46 23.95 4.61
C PHE A 18 -17.55 22.89 4.38
N LYS A 19 -18.31 22.55 5.43
CA LYS A 19 -19.41 21.59 5.34
C LYS A 19 -20.50 22.07 4.37
N CYS A 20 -20.89 23.34 4.46
CA CYS A 20 -21.88 23.94 3.56
C CYS A 20 -21.43 23.83 2.11
N LYS A 21 -20.18 24.24 1.82
CA LYS A 21 -19.61 24.20 0.47
C LYS A 21 -19.51 22.78 -0.11
N LEU A 22 -19.24 21.76 0.72
CA LEU A 22 -19.24 20.37 0.27
C LEU A 22 -20.65 19.89 -0.09
N VAL A 23 -21.66 20.25 0.70
CA VAL A 23 -23.06 19.92 0.40
C VAL A 23 -23.50 20.61 -0.89
N GLU A 24 -23.17 21.89 -1.07
CA GLU A 24 -23.45 22.62 -2.31
C GLU A 24 -22.78 21.98 -3.52
N LEU A 25 -21.52 21.53 -3.40
CA LEU A 25 -20.83 20.82 -4.47
C LEU A 25 -21.52 19.47 -4.77
N LYS A 26 -21.88 18.69 -3.74
CA LYS A 26 -22.61 17.42 -3.91
C LYS A 26 -23.92 17.62 -4.65
N GLU A 27 -24.73 18.59 -4.24
CA GLU A 27 -26.03 18.87 -4.86
C GLU A 27 -25.88 19.34 -6.31
N LEU A 28 -24.88 20.18 -6.59
CA LEU A 28 -24.58 20.65 -7.93
C LEU A 28 -24.14 19.51 -8.86
N VAL A 29 -23.25 18.64 -8.38
CA VAL A 29 -22.74 17.49 -9.15
C VAL A 29 -23.86 16.49 -9.42
N ARG A 30 -24.71 16.20 -8.44
CA ARG A 30 -25.91 15.38 -8.62
C ARG A 30 -26.85 15.98 -9.65
N SER A 31 -27.14 17.27 -9.56
CA SER A 31 -28.08 17.94 -10.48
C SER A 31 -27.59 18.00 -11.93
N LEU A 32 -26.28 18.13 -12.15
CA LEU A 32 -25.72 18.37 -13.49
C LEU A 32 -25.28 17.08 -14.19
N PHE A 33 -24.86 16.07 -13.42
CA PHE A 33 -24.23 14.86 -13.97
C PHE A 33 -24.85 13.56 -13.47
N ASP A 34 -25.86 13.63 -12.61
CA ASP A 34 -26.46 12.46 -11.93
C ASP A 34 -25.42 11.61 -11.16
N ILE A 35 -24.33 12.27 -10.71
CA ILE A 35 -23.27 11.65 -9.93
C ILE A 35 -23.54 11.89 -8.45
N GLU A 36 -23.65 10.83 -7.67
CA GLU A 36 -23.76 10.95 -6.22
C GLU A 36 -22.39 10.89 -5.54
N LEU A 37 -22.05 11.94 -4.79
CA LEU A 37 -20.84 11.99 -3.98
C LEU A 37 -21.10 11.52 -2.54
N SER A 38 -20.15 10.78 -1.98
CA SER A 38 -20.17 10.40 -0.56
C SER A 38 -19.65 11.54 0.30
N MET A 39 -20.54 12.17 1.08
CA MET A 39 -20.17 13.25 2.01
C MET A 39 -19.19 12.78 3.08
N ASP A 40 -19.41 11.57 3.61
CA ASP A 40 -18.54 11.01 4.65
C ASP A 40 -17.12 10.80 4.10
N LYS A 41 -16.95 10.30 2.87
CA LYS A 41 -15.62 10.15 2.26
C LYS A 41 -14.99 11.50 1.91
N LEU A 42 -15.76 12.45 1.38
CA LEU A 42 -15.25 13.79 1.12
C LEU A 42 -14.71 14.45 2.38
N VAL A 43 -15.21 14.09 3.56
CA VAL A 43 -14.70 14.56 4.84
C VAL A 43 -13.55 13.69 5.36
N LEU A 44 -13.70 12.36 5.36
CA LEU A 44 -12.83 11.43 6.08
C LEU A 44 -11.63 10.92 5.28
N ASP A 45 -11.66 11.00 3.95
CA ASP A 45 -10.62 10.46 3.03
C ASP A 45 -10.11 11.60 2.15
N GLU A 46 -8.89 12.07 2.44
CA GLU A 46 -8.28 13.19 1.73
C GLU A 46 -8.02 12.87 0.26
N GLN A 47 -7.53 11.67 -0.04
CA GLN A 47 -7.22 11.29 -1.41
C GLN A 47 -8.49 11.14 -2.24
N TYR A 48 -9.55 10.52 -1.71
CA TYR A 48 -10.86 10.49 -2.37
C TYR A 48 -11.36 11.90 -2.68
N ARG A 49 -11.25 12.82 -1.71
CA ARG A 49 -11.62 14.23 -1.92
C ARG A 49 -10.78 14.88 -3.02
N LEU A 50 -9.47 14.68 -3.04
CA LEU A 50 -8.57 15.22 -4.06
C LEU A 50 -8.85 14.63 -5.44
N THR A 51 -9.04 13.31 -5.55
CA THR A 51 -9.42 12.64 -6.80
C THR A 51 -10.76 13.14 -7.32
N VAL A 52 -11.77 13.22 -6.46
CA VAL A 52 -13.07 13.80 -6.85
C VAL A 52 -12.91 15.25 -7.32
N PHE A 53 -12.09 16.05 -6.64
CA PHE A 53 -11.85 17.43 -7.06
C PHE A 53 -11.10 17.51 -8.40
N GLU A 54 -10.14 16.64 -8.65
CA GLU A 54 -9.40 16.56 -9.90
C GLU A 54 -10.30 16.13 -11.05
N GLU A 55 -11.03 15.02 -10.89
CA GLU A 55 -11.98 14.51 -11.88
C GLU A 55 -13.07 15.54 -12.20
N LEU A 56 -13.68 16.15 -11.18
CA LEU A 56 -14.69 17.18 -11.38
C LEU A 56 -14.11 18.46 -12.00
N SER A 57 -12.85 18.80 -11.71
CA SER A 57 -12.17 19.94 -12.34
C SER A 57 -11.79 19.68 -13.80
N SER A 58 -11.64 18.41 -14.19
CA SER A 58 -11.42 18.00 -15.58
C SER A 58 -12.68 18.14 -16.44
N LEU A 59 -13.86 18.19 -15.82
CA LEU A 59 -15.12 18.48 -16.52
C LEU A 59 -15.11 19.92 -17.06
N ASN A 60 -15.66 20.12 -18.25
CA ASN A 60 -15.75 21.44 -18.88
C ASN A 60 -16.88 22.30 -18.28
N ASN A 61 -16.89 22.45 -16.95
CA ASN A 61 -17.90 23.19 -16.19
C ASN A 61 -17.25 24.21 -15.23
N GLU A 62 -17.36 25.50 -15.55
CA GLU A 62 -16.72 26.57 -14.78
C GLU A 62 -17.33 26.78 -13.39
N VAL A 63 -18.61 26.48 -13.19
CA VAL A 63 -19.27 26.61 -11.88
C VAL A 63 -18.70 25.60 -10.88
N ILE A 64 -18.50 24.36 -11.33
CA ILE A 64 -17.85 23.31 -10.53
C ILE A 64 -16.41 23.69 -10.19
N LYS A 65 -15.62 24.12 -11.18
CA LYS A 65 -14.23 24.55 -10.94
C LYS A 65 -14.15 25.69 -9.93
N GLN A 66 -15.06 26.66 -9.99
CA GLN A 66 -15.12 27.74 -9.01
C GLN A 66 -15.45 27.24 -7.60
N ARG A 67 -16.39 26.29 -7.46
CA ARG A 67 -16.73 25.69 -6.17
C ARG A 67 -15.60 24.90 -5.56
N ILE A 68 -14.87 24.12 -6.37
CA ILE A 68 -13.70 23.36 -5.92
C ILE A 68 -12.59 24.31 -5.47
N ARG A 69 -12.28 25.36 -6.24
CA ARG A 69 -11.31 26.39 -5.82
C ARG A 69 -11.71 27.09 -4.51
N SER A 70 -13.01 27.29 -4.28
CA SER A 70 -13.52 27.87 -3.03
C SER A 70 -13.31 26.90 -1.86
N LEU A 71 -13.62 25.61 -2.05
CA LEU A 71 -13.39 24.55 -1.06
C LEU A 71 -11.92 24.42 -0.68
N GLN A 72 -11.01 24.40 -1.67
CA GLN A 72 -9.56 24.31 -1.45
C GLN A 72 -8.98 25.49 -0.65
N LYS A 73 -9.66 26.65 -0.66
CA LYS A 73 -9.26 27.84 0.12
C LYS A 73 -9.93 27.93 1.48
N THR A 74 -10.86 27.04 1.78
CA THR A 74 -11.67 27.08 3.01
C THR A 74 -11.02 26.21 4.07
N ASN A 75 -10.80 26.75 5.27
CA ASN A 75 -10.30 25.95 6.39
C ASN A 75 -11.30 24.84 6.72
N MET A 76 -10.84 23.60 6.68
CA MET A 76 -11.68 22.41 6.90
C MET A 76 -12.19 22.32 8.34
N TYR A 77 -11.43 22.84 9.30
CA TYR A 77 -11.75 22.79 10.73
C TYR A 77 -11.86 24.20 11.32
N GLU A 78 -12.69 24.38 12.35
CA GLU A 78 -12.75 25.63 13.12
C GLU A 78 -11.39 25.91 13.80
N GLN A 79 -10.91 27.16 13.75
CA GLN A 79 -9.66 27.56 14.41
C GLN A 79 -9.87 27.63 15.93
N PHE A 80 -9.13 26.83 16.71
CA PHE A 80 -9.05 26.99 18.16
C PHE A 80 -8.04 28.09 18.51
N LEU A 81 -8.51 29.16 19.18
CA LEU A 81 -7.62 30.13 19.80
C LEU A 81 -6.94 29.49 21.02
N PRO A 82 -5.61 29.60 21.18
CA PRO A 82 -4.93 29.03 22.33
C PRO A 82 -5.38 29.70 23.64
N ILE A 83 -5.72 28.88 24.64
CA ILE A 83 -5.98 29.33 26.01
C ILE A 83 -4.68 29.93 26.57
N LYS A 84 -4.74 31.20 27.02
CA LYS A 84 -3.62 31.86 27.70
C LYS A 84 -3.27 31.08 28.99
N PRO A 85 -2.00 30.77 29.27
CA PRO A 85 -1.64 30.09 30.51
C PRO A 85 -1.84 31.02 31.70
N GLU A 86 -2.64 30.59 32.67
CA GLU A 86 -2.65 31.14 34.02
C GLU A 86 -1.33 30.81 34.72
N THR A 87 -0.72 31.83 35.31
CA THR A 87 0.48 31.72 36.13
C THR A 87 0.18 30.93 37.40
N SER A 88 0.72 29.71 37.52
CA SER A 88 0.77 28.99 38.79
C SER A 88 2.17 28.95 39.36
N SER A 89 2.23 29.35 40.63
CA SER A 89 3.33 29.44 41.59
C SER A 89 4.37 28.31 41.59
N GLN A 90 5.61 28.74 41.86
CA GLN A 90 6.82 27.97 42.12
C GLN A 90 6.62 26.81 43.12
N VAL A 91 7.10 25.63 42.75
CA VAL A 91 7.65 24.65 43.71
C VAL A 91 9.03 24.23 43.20
N LYS A 92 10.04 24.50 44.02
CA LYS A 92 11.45 24.16 43.79
C LYS A 92 11.66 22.67 43.99
N SER A 93 12.30 22.01 43.03
CA SER A 93 13.00 20.74 43.24
C SER A 93 14.45 20.88 42.74
N SER A 94 15.38 20.76 43.68
CA SER A 94 16.83 20.86 43.49
C SER A 94 17.39 19.68 42.70
N VAL A 95 18.03 19.95 41.56
CA VAL A 95 18.87 18.99 40.84
C VAL A 95 20.34 19.34 41.07
N ILE A 96 21.09 18.38 41.58
CA ILE A 96 22.55 18.45 41.75
C ILE A 96 23.20 18.27 40.37
N ILE A 97 23.79 19.34 39.84
CA ILE A 97 24.54 19.33 38.58
C ILE A 97 25.96 18.80 38.86
N LYS A 98 26.30 17.62 38.33
CA LYS A 98 27.70 17.21 38.19
C LYS A 98 28.32 17.97 37.00
N LYS A 99 29.34 18.78 37.30
CA LYS A 99 30.16 19.50 36.32
C LYS A 99 30.89 18.50 35.41
N HIS A 100 30.58 18.48 34.11
CA HIS A 100 31.38 17.77 33.12
C HIS A 100 32.61 18.60 32.69
N ASN A 101 33.74 17.91 32.56
CA ASN A 101 35.06 18.45 32.30
C ASN A 101 35.15 19.15 30.93
N LYS A 102 35.40 20.47 30.94
CA LYS A 102 35.63 21.32 29.77
C LYS A 102 36.76 20.81 28.84
N LEU A 103 37.63 19.94 29.32
CA LEU A 103 38.76 19.40 28.54
C LEU A 103 38.29 18.45 27.42
N LEU A 104 37.17 17.73 27.60
CA LEU A 104 36.64 16.78 26.60
C LEU A 104 36.00 17.49 25.39
N PHE A 105 35.48 18.71 25.60
CA PHE A 105 34.85 19.50 24.54
C PHE A 105 35.89 20.15 23.63
N ILE A 106 37.05 20.54 24.20
CA ILE A 106 38.16 21.15 23.45
C ILE A 106 38.86 20.09 22.58
N THR A 107 39.01 18.86 23.07
CA THR A 107 39.57 17.76 22.26
C THR A 107 38.64 17.36 21.12
N LEU A 108 37.32 17.34 21.32
CA LEU A 108 36.36 17.05 20.24
C LEU A 108 36.39 18.13 19.14
N LEU A 109 36.51 19.41 19.53
CA LEU A 109 36.58 20.52 18.59
C LEU A 109 37.86 20.47 17.73
N LEU A 110 39.00 20.10 18.33
CA LEU A 110 40.27 19.95 17.61
C LEU A 110 40.25 18.76 16.64
N VAL A 111 39.57 17.67 16.98
CA VAL A 111 39.37 16.52 16.07
C VAL A 111 38.50 16.90 14.89
N CYS A 112 37.44 17.70 15.09
CA CYS A 112 36.61 18.19 13.98
C CYS A 112 37.38 19.13 13.03
N ILE A 113 38.26 19.99 13.56
CA ILE A 113 39.10 20.88 12.74
C ILE A 113 40.13 20.07 11.93
N ALA A 114 40.75 19.05 12.54
CA ALA A 114 41.68 18.16 11.85
C ALA A 114 40.99 17.33 10.73
N PHE A 115 39.75 16.87 10.97
CA PHE A 115 38.96 16.15 9.96
C PHE A 115 38.56 17.06 8.79
N SER A 116 38.22 18.32 9.07
CA SER A 116 37.90 19.32 8.05
C SER A 116 39.10 19.64 7.16
N LEU A 117 40.31 19.71 7.73
CA LEU A 117 41.56 19.88 6.99
C LEU A 117 41.92 18.64 6.15
N LEU A 118 41.64 17.42 6.63
CA LEU A 118 41.88 16.18 5.90
C LEU A 118 40.99 16.05 4.65
N VAL A 119 39.73 16.47 4.75
CA VAL A 119 38.77 16.51 3.63
C VAL A 119 39.21 17.54 2.57
N LEU A 120 39.72 18.70 3.00
CA LEU A 120 40.27 19.72 2.10
C LEU A 120 41.53 19.23 1.34
N ILE A 121 42.38 18.44 1.98
CA ILE A 121 43.56 17.83 1.35
C ILE A 121 43.15 16.72 0.36
N GLN A 122 42.13 15.92 0.65
CA GLN A 122 41.61 14.92 -0.30
C GLN A 122 40.93 15.54 -1.52
N SER A 123 40.23 16.67 -1.36
CA SER A 123 39.60 17.37 -2.49
C SER A 123 40.58 18.04 -3.45
N ASN A 124 41.83 18.30 -3.02
CA ASN A 124 42.89 18.85 -3.89
C ASN A 124 43.74 17.77 -4.60
N VAL A 125 43.62 16.50 -4.20
CA VAL A 125 44.25 15.37 -4.91
C VAL A 125 43.36 14.86 -6.06
N LEU A 126 42.09 15.26 -6.12
CA LEU A 126 41.15 14.92 -7.19
C LEU A 126 40.97 16.06 -8.22
N LYS A 127 42.06 16.76 -8.56
CA LYS A 127 42.16 17.65 -9.72
C LYS A 127 43.50 17.45 -10.45
N PHE A 128 43.81 16.22 -10.82
CA PHE A 128 44.84 15.96 -11.82
C PHE A 128 44.65 14.57 -12.43
N THR A 129 43.86 14.51 -13.51
CA THR A 129 43.99 13.62 -14.70
C THR A 129 42.68 13.63 -15.49
N LEU A 130 42.45 14.72 -16.22
CA LEU A 130 41.71 14.65 -17.49
C LEU A 130 42.63 15.27 -18.54
N ASN A 131 43.64 14.49 -18.94
CA ASN A 131 44.37 14.79 -20.16
C ASN A 131 43.51 14.29 -21.31
N SER A 132 42.96 15.24 -22.06
CA SER A 132 42.44 15.05 -23.40
C SER A 132 43.54 14.45 -24.29
N ALA A 133 43.47 13.14 -24.52
CA ALA A 133 44.19 12.53 -25.61
C ALA A 133 43.44 12.83 -26.90
N ILE A 134 43.87 13.92 -27.55
CA ILE A 134 43.67 14.17 -28.98
C ILE A 134 44.31 13.00 -29.72
N TYR A 135 43.49 12.14 -30.33
CA TYR A 135 44.00 11.17 -31.31
C TYR A 135 44.17 11.87 -32.66
N PRO A 136 45.34 11.75 -33.32
CA PRO A 136 45.58 12.38 -34.61
C PRO A 136 44.75 11.70 -35.72
N SER A 137 44.01 12.53 -36.44
CA SER A 137 43.46 12.22 -37.75
C SER A 137 44.59 11.92 -38.74
N THR A 138 44.72 10.66 -39.13
CA THR A 138 45.37 10.31 -40.39
C THR A 138 44.40 9.51 -41.24
N LEU A 139 43.92 10.18 -42.30
CA LEU A 139 43.25 9.57 -43.43
C LEU A 139 44.16 8.51 -44.06
N LYS A 140 43.70 7.26 -44.06
CA LYS A 140 43.91 6.35 -45.18
C LYS A 140 42.55 5.83 -45.60
N SER A 141 42.08 6.36 -46.72
CA SER A 141 40.87 5.95 -47.42
C SER A 141 41.01 4.52 -47.94
N HIS A 142 40.21 3.61 -47.39
CA HIS A 142 39.72 2.44 -48.12
C HIS A 142 38.24 2.68 -48.43
N PRO A 143 37.77 2.36 -49.66
CA PRO A 143 36.46 2.78 -50.13
C PRO A 143 35.32 2.09 -49.39
N ASN A 144 34.27 2.88 -49.17
CA ASN A 144 32.96 2.57 -48.60
C ASN A 144 32.39 1.19 -48.97
N GLU A 145 31.95 0.46 -47.95
CA GLU A 145 30.64 -0.20 -48.03
C GLU A 145 29.67 0.56 -47.12
N PRO A 146 28.51 1.01 -47.62
CA PRO A 146 27.46 1.52 -46.76
C PRO A 146 27.00 0.37 -45.85
N ILE A 147 27.19 0.50 -44.53
CA ILE A 147 26.48 -0.35 -43.58
C ILE A 147 25.02 0.02 -43.72
N VAL A 148 24.29 -0.75 -44.53
CA VAL A 148 22.84 -0.73 -44.57
C VAL A 148 22.39 -1.24 -43.21
N HIS A 149 22.12 -0.33 -42.27
CA HIS A 149 21.38 -0.65 -41.06
C HIS A 149 19.99 -1.11 -41.53
N LYS A 150 19.81 -2.42 -41.61
CA LYS A 150 18.51 -3.00 -41.90
C LYS A 150 17.63 -2.67 -40.70
N GLU A 151 16.72 -1.72 -40.88
CA GLU A 151 15.75 -1.32 -39.87
C GLU A 151 15.03 -2.58 -39.37
N ILE A 152 15.22 -2.90 -38.09
CA ILE A 152 14.60 -4.08 -37.48
C ILE A 152 13.16 -3.69 -37.15
N VAL A 153 12.21 -4.43 -37.71
CA VAL A 153 10.78 -4.21 -37.46
C VAL A 153 10.26 -5.36 -36.60
N LEU A 154 9.65 -5.02 -35.47
CA LEU A 154 8.98 -5.99 -34.60
C LEU A 154 7.60 -6.37 -35.19
N PRO A 155 7.11 -7.60 -34.95
CA PRO A 155 7.75 -8.68 -34.20
C PRO A 155 8.74 -9.51 -35.05
N VAL A 156 9.72 -10.14 -34.41
CA VAL A 156 10.60 -11.14 -35.05
C VAL A 156 10.37 -12.54 -34.49
N GLN A 157 10.54 -13.57 -35.31
CA GLN A 157 10.21 -14.94 -34.94
C GLN A 157 11.19 -15.55 -33.90
N ASN A 158 12.47 -15.18 -33.93
CA ASN A 158 13.52 -15.78 -33.12
C ASN A 158 14.15 -14.76 -32.15
N ALA A 159 13.33 -13.94 -31.49
CA ALA A 159 13.80 -13.03 -30.46
C ALA A 159 14.42 -13.81 -29.29
N GLN A 160 15.53 -13.33 -28.74
CA GLN A 160 16.18 -13.98 -27.60
C GLN A 160 15.34 -13.79 -26.33
N VAL A 161 14.77 -14.87 -25.78
CA VAL A 161 14.06 -14.83 -24.51
C VAL A 161 15.05 -14.63 -23.36
N ILE A 162 14.92 -13.54 -22.62
CA ILE A 162 15.84 -13.18 -21.53
C ILE A 162 15.23 -13.31 -20.13
N MET A 163 13.90 -13.37 -20.03
CA MET A 163 13.17 -13.41 -18.77
C MET A 163 11.75 -13.95 -18.96
N ARG A 164 11.31 -14.82 -18.05
CA ARG A 164 9.98 -15.46 -18.08
C ARG A 164 9.26 -15.27 -16.75
N LEU A 165 8.10 -14.61 -16.77
CA LEU A 165 7.26 -14.31 -15.61
C LEU A 165 5.98 -15.13 -15.66
N HIS A 166 5.79 -16.07 -14.74
CA HIS A 166 4.63 -16.95 -14.74
C HIS A 166 3.86 -16.85 -13.42
N GLY A 167 2.53 -16.96 -13.47
CA GLY A 167 1.70 -17.12 -12.27
C GLY A 167 0.48 -16.22 -12.23
N SER A 168 0.38 -15.38 -11.20
CA SER A 168 -0.82 -14.62 -10.84
C SER A 168 -1.44 -13.85 -12.01
N ASN A 169 -2.74 -14.05 -12.23
CA ASN A 169 -3.52 -13.28 -13.20
C ASN A 169 -3.58 -11.80 -12.82
N THR A 170 -3.79 -11.49 -11.54
CA THR A 170 -3.85 -10.10 -11.06
C THR A 170 -2.59 -9.33 -11.42
N ILE A 171 -1.41 -9.96 -11.29
CA ILE A 171 -0.14 -9.32 -11.61
C ILE A 171 0.07 -9.33 -13.13
N GLY A 172 -0.12 -10.49 -13.77
CA GLY A 172 0.18 -10.70 -15.17
C GLY A 172 -0.79 -10.05 -16.15
N GLU A 173 -1.97 -9.58 -15.73
CA GLU A 173 -2.99 -8.92 -16.56
C GLU A 173 -2.66 -7.44 -16.84
N SER A 174 -2.17 -6.69 -15.86
CA SER A 174 -1.90 -5.26 -16.02
C SER A 174 -0.63 -4.76 -15.32
N LEU A 175 -0.31 -5.28 -14.13
CA LEU A 175 0.80 -4.77 -13.32
C LEU A 175 2.19 -5.12 -13.87
N ALA A 176 2.49 -6.40 -14.08
CA ALA A 176 3.77 -6.82 -14.66
C ALA A 176 4.05 -6.16 -16.03
N PRO A 177 3.08 -6.09 -16.97
CA PRO A 177 3.26 -5.38 -18.23
C PRO A 177 3.67 -3.91 -18.06
N ALA A 178 2.93 -3.16 -17.24
CA ALA A 178 3.21 -1.75 -17.01
C ALA A 178 4.58 -1.54 -16.36
N LEU A 179 4.95 -2.40 -15.40
CA LEU A 179 6.28 -2.38 -14.79
C LEU A 179 7.38 -2.72 -15.81
N LEU A 180 7.16 -3.67 -16.71
CA LEU A 180 8.12 -4.04 -17.75
C LEU A 180 8.35 -2.89 -18.74
N GLU A 181 7.28 -2.28 -19.25
CA GLU A 181 7.37 -1.12 -20.13
C GLU A 181 8.13 0.02 -19.46
N ALA A 182 7.74 0.38 -18.23
CA ALA A 182 8.38 1.47 -17.50
C ALA A 182 9.86 1.18 -17.19
N TYR A 183 10.20 -0.08 -16.89
CA TYR A 183 11.58 -0.51 -16.69
C TYR A 183 12.42 -0.37 -17.96
N LEU A 184 11.90 -0.85 -19.10
CA LEU A 184 12.59 -0.71 -20.39
C LEU A 184 12.74 0.76 -20.79
N MET A 185 11.71 1.58 -20.59
CA MET A 185 11.81 3.04 -20.81
C MET A 185 12.88 3.69 -19.93
N GLN A 186 13.03 3.26 -18.67
CA GLN A 186 14.10 3.75 -17.79
C GLN A 186 15.50 3.35 -18.30
N LEU A 187 15.62 2.22 -19.00
CA LEU A 187 16.85 1.82 -19.68
C LEU A 187 17.08 2.57 -21.02
N GLY A 188 16.16 3.46 -21.42
CA GLY A 188 16.23 4.18 -22.69
C GLY A 188 15.67 3.41 -23.88
N ILE A 189 15.03 2.26 -23.65
CA ILE A 189 14.44 1.41 -24.69
C ILE A 189 13.02 1.90 -24.97
N THR A 190 12.79 2.35 -26.20
CA THR A 190 11.49 2.90 -26.65
C THR A 190 10.86 2.05 -27.75
N GLU A 191 11.66 1.27 -28.49
CA GLU A 191 11.21 0.36 -29.53
C GLU A 191 10.83 -0.99 -28.93
N MET A 192 9.54 -1.14 -28.60
CA MET A 192 8.98 -2.36 -28.02
C MET A 192 7.57 -2.64 -28.51
N GLN A 193 7.18 -3.92 -28.50
CA GLN A 193 5.87 -4.37 -28.95
C GLN A 193 5.40 -5.58 -28.15
N TRP A 194 4.16 -5.54 -27.67
CA TRP A 194 3.48 -6.70 -27.14
C TRP A 194 2.95 -7.60 -28.25
N ILE A 195 3.21 -8.89 -28.08
CA ILE A 195 2.77 -9.97 -28.97
C ILE A 195 1.86 -10.88 -28.16
N LYS A 196 0.66 -11.15 -28.68
CA LYS A 196 -0.26 -12.10 -28.08
C LYS A 196 0.34 -13.52 -28.13
N GLY A 197 0.30 -14.24 -27.02
CA GLY A 197 0.71 -15.64 -26.94
C GLY A 197 -0.40 -16.60 -27.39
N ASP A 198 -0.23 -17.88 -27.06
CA ASP A 198 -1.15 -18.96 -27.46
C ASP A 198 -2.54 -18.84 -26.81
N SER A 199 -2.63 -18.15 -25.67
CA SER A 199 -3.88 -17.89 -24.95
C SER A 199 -4.03 -16.41 -24.56
N ASP A 200 -5.25 -16.00 -24.19
CA ASP A 200 -5.53 -14.61 -23.79
C ASP A 200 -4.75 -14.13 -22.55
N ASN A 201 -4.17 -15.06 -21.79
CA ASN A 201 -3.37 -14.77 -20.58
C ASN A 201 -1.86 -14.93 -20.81
N GLU A 202 -1.44 -15.12 -22.05
CA GLU A 202 -0.04 -15.26 -22.42
C GLU A 202 0.34 -14.17 -23.41
N ARG A 203 1.52 -13.58 -23.21
CA ARG A 203 2.07 -12.57 -24.10
C ARG A 203 3.57 -12.48 -23.97
N GLN A 204 4.17 -11.89 -24.99
CA GLN A 204 5.58 -11.60 -25.05
C GLN A 204 5.81 -10.12 -25.33
N LEU A 205 6.69 -9.48 -24.57
CA LEU A 205 7.18 -8.14 -24.89
C LEU A 205 8.49 -8.30 -25.65
N GLN A 206 8.46 -8.01 -26.95
CA GLN A 206 9.70 -7.89 -27.72
C GLN A 206 10.19 -6.45 -27.71
N TYR A 207 11.50 -6.27 -27.67
CA TYR A 207 12.13 -4.96 -27.74
C TYR A 207 13.48 -5.02 -28.45
N ILE A 208 13.89 -3.88 -29.01
CA ILE A 208 15.18 -3.73 -29.68
C ILE A 208 16.15 -3.02 -28.73
N ASP A 209 17.32 -3.61 -28.54
CA ASP A 209 18.44 -2.97 -27.85
C ASP A 209 19.75 -3.34 -28.56
N ASN A 210 20.58 -2.34 -28.84
CA ASN A 210 21.87 -2.50 -29.55
C ASN A 210 21.75 -3.35 -30.83
N ASN A 211 20.72 -3.09 -31.66
CA ASN A 211 20.44 -3.79 -32.92
C ASN A 211 20.22 -5.32 -32.77
N SER A 212 19.84 -5.76 -31.57
CA SER A 212 19.42 -7.13 -31.25
C SER A 212 17.98 -7.13 -30.73
N VAL A 213 17.24 -8.20 -30.98
CA VAL A 213 15.85 -8.33 -30.50
C VAL A 213 15.78 -9.31 -29.34
N TYR A 214 15.25 -8.81 -28.23
CA TYR A 214 15.03 -9.57 -27.01
C TYR A 214 13.54 -9.77 -26.77
N SER A 215 13.18 -10.77 -25.96
CA SER A 215 11.81 -11.08 -25.60
C SER A 215 11.68 -11.38 -24.10
N ILE A 216 10.58 -10.94 -23.51
CA ILE A 216 10.18 -11.21 -22.13
C ILE A 216 8.81 -11.87 -22.15
N GLU A 217 8.69 -13.07 -21.57
CA GLU A 217 7.43 -13.83 -21.55
C GLU A 217 6.63 -13.54 -20.27
N VAL A 218 5.31 -13.39 -20.42
CA VAL A 218 4.37 -13.22 -19.29
C VAL A 218 3.20 -14.20 -19.44
N HIS A 219 3.09 -15.15 -18.52
CA HIS A 219 2.06 -16.20 -18.51
C HIS A 219 1.21 -16.14 -17.22
N ALA A 220 -0.06 -15.74 -17.34
CA ALA A 220 -0.98 -15.47 -16.23
C ALA A 220 -1.97 -16.64 -15.97
N HIS A 221 -1.47 -17.75 -15.40
CA HIS A 221 -2.27 -18.97 -15.13
C HIS A 221 -2.65 -19.20 -13.65
N GLY A 222 -2.40 -18.22 -12.79
CA GLY A 222 -2.76 -18.22 -11.38
C GLY A 222 -1.56 -18.45 -10.46
N SER A 223 -1.66 -17.98 -9.21
CA SER A 223 -0.50 -18.00 -8.29
C SER A 223 0.01 -19.40 -7.95
N SER A 224 -0.81 -20.44 -8.08
CA SER A 224 -0.38 -21.81 -7.79
C SER A 224 0.44 -22.43 -8.93
N THR A 225 0.29 -21.96 -10.18
CA THR A 225 1.09 -22.47 -11.31
C THR A 225 2.50 -21.90 -11.27
N ALA A 226 2.67 -20.68 -10.75
CA ALA A 226 3.94 -19.96 -10.62
C ALA A 226 5.08 -20.84 -10.08
N PHE A 227 4.82 -21.53 -8.96
CA PHE A 227 5.82 -22.37 -8.28
C PHE A 227 6.06 -23.70 -8.98
N THR A 228 5.06 -24.21 -9.70
CA THR A 228 5.19 -25.44 -10.51
C THR A 228 6.05 -25.15 -11.75
N ASP A 229 5.82 -24.02 -12.40
CA ASP A 229 6.59 -23.57 -13.56
C ASP A 229 8.03 -23.22 -13.19
N LEU A 230 8.23 -22.59 -12.03
CA LEU A 230 9.56 -22.34 -11.48
C LEU A 230 10.32 -23.66 -11.23
N LEU A 231 9.67 -24.65 -10.59
CA LEU A 231 10.27 -25.97 -10.36
C LEU A 231 10.68 -26.65 -11.68
N ALA A 232 9.81 -26.58 -12.69
CA ALA A 232 10.02 -27.13 -14.02
C ALA A 232 11.04 -26.34 -14.87
N GLY A 233 11.53 -25.18 -14.41
CA GLY A 233 12.43 -24.32 -15.18
C GLY A 233 11.76 -23.60 -16.36
N LYS A 234 10.43 -23.52 -16.36
CA LYS A 234 9.65 -22.79 -17.35
C LYS A 234 9.56 -21.30 -17.04
N ALA A 235 9.68 -20.92 -15.78
CA ALA A 235 9.68 -19.54 -15.33
C ALA A 235 11.00 -19.17 -14.66
N ASP A 236 11.38 -17.89 -14.77
CA ASP A 236 12.50 -17.30 -14.04
C ASP A 236 12.01 -16.48 -12.84
N ILE A 237 10.80 -15.89 -12.95
CA ILE A 237 10.11 -15.16 -11.88
C ILE A 237 8.72 -15.78 -11.66
N ALA A 238 8.42 -16.13 -10.41
CA ALA A 238 7.09 -16.59 -10.01
C ALA A 238 6.24 -15.43 -9.48
N MET A 239 5.19 -15.05 -10.21
CA MET A 239 4.21 -14.04 -9.83
C MET A 239 3.13 -14.65 -8.93
N SER A 240 2.88 -14.08 -7.74
CA SER A 240 1.90 -14.62 -6.81
C SER A 240 1.10 -13.52 -6.11
N SER A 241 -0.22 -13.71 -5.94
CA SER A 241 -1.11 -12.82 -5.17
C SER A 241 -1.43 -13.36 -3.78
N ARG A 242 -0.56 -14.24 -3.28
CA ARG A 242 -0.53 -14.81 -1.94
C ARG A 242 0.91 -15.19 -1.61
N GLU A 243 1.19 -15.39 -0.33
CA GLU A 243 2.46 -16.01 0.05
C GLU A 243 2.62 -17.40 -0.58
N ILE A 244 3.88 -17.76 -0.85
CA ILE A 244 4.28 -19.14 -1.13
C ILE A 244 3.88 -20.03 0.04
N LYS A 245 3.25 -21.18 -0.23
CA LYS A 245 2.84 -22.13 0.82
C LYS A 245 4.03 -22.95 1.30
N ASP A 246 3.97 -23.48 2.51
CA ASP A 246 5.07 -24.29 3.06
C ASP A 246 5.39 -25.52 2.21
N ARG A 247 4.36 -26.17 1.64
CA ARG A 247 4.55 -27.26 0.67
C ARG A 247 5.29 -26.81 -0.59
N GLU A 248 5.05 -25.59 -1.06
CA GLU A 248 5.68 -25.03 -2.27
C GLU A 248 7.14 -24.65 -1.98
N VAL A 249 7.40 -24.07 -0.79
CA VAL A 249 8.77 -23.85 -0.29
C VAL A 249 9.52 -25.17 -0.21
N ALA A 250 8.92 -26.21 0.40
CA ALA A 250 9.57 -27.52 0.55
C ALA A 250 9.93 -28.15 -0.81
N LEU A 251 9.03 -28.05 -1.79
CA LEU A 251 9.26 -28.55 -3.16
C LEU A 251 10.39 -27.83 -3.89
N LEU A 252 10.53 -26.53 -3.69
CA LEU A 252 11.53 -25.71 -4.38
C LEU A 252 12.88 -25.64 -3.64
N LYS A 253 12.91 -26.01 -2.36
CA LYS A 253 14.07 -25.82 -1.47
C LYS A 253 15.34 -26.46 -1.97
N SER A 254 15.27 -27.67 -2.53
CA SER A 254 16.44 -28.39 -3.04
C SER A 254 17.08 -27.71 -4.25
N LYS A 255 16.29 -27.00 -5.06
CA LYS A 255 16.74 -26.36 -6.31
C LYS A 255 17.11 -24.89 -6.13
N TYR A 256 16.33 -24.15 -5.32
CA TYR A 256 16.44 -22.70 -5.23
C TYR A 256 16.64 -22.17 -3.80
N GLY A 257 16.73 -23.05 -2.81
CA GLY A 257 16.79 -22.65 -1.40
C GLY A 257 15.44 -22.13 -0.88
N ASN A 258 15.48 -21.38 0.22
CA ASN A 258 14.26 -20.86 0.83
C ASN A 258 13.80 -19.58 0.14
N LEU A 259 12.72 -19.65 -0.64
CA LEU A 259 12.17 -18.50 -1.34
C LEU A 259 11.47 -17.46 -0.44
N ARG A 260 11.32 -17.72 0.87
CA ARG A 260 10.82 -16.74 1.86
C ARG A 260 11.91 -15.80 2.41
N LEU A 261 13.13 -15.86 1.85
CA LEU A 261 14.21 -14.95 2.21
C LEU A 261 14.00 -13.58 1.54
N ASN A 262 14.51 -12.52 2.16
CA ASN A 262 14.30 -11.14 1.72
C ASN A 262 14.73 -10.84 0.27
N ASN A 263 15.75 -11.55 -0.22
CA ASN A 263 16.30 -11.38 -1.57
C ASN A 263 15.63 -12.31 -2.60
N ASN A 264 14.60 -13.04 -2.17
CA ASN A 264 13.85 -13.98 -2.98
C ASN A 264 12.36 -13.65 -3.01
N GLU A 265 11.83 -13.03 -1.96
CA GLU A 265 10.43 -12.60 -1.83
C GLU A 265 10.34 -11.08 -1.94
N HIS A 266 9.71 -10.60 -3.02
CA HIS A 266 9.60 -9.17 -3.30
C HIS A 266 8.13 -8.78 -3.41
N ILE A 267 7.65 -8.01 -2.44
CA ILE A 267 6.32 -7.41 -2.52
C ILE A 267 6.44 -6.19 -3.44
N ILE A 268 5.68 -6.21 -4.53
CA ILE A 268 5.70 -5.18 -5.58
C ILE A 268 4.49 -4.25 -5.52
N GLY A 269 3.53 -4.52 -4.62
CA GLY A 269 2.34 -3.70 -4.42
C GLY A 269 1.31 -4.46 -3.59
N LEU A 270 0.21 -3.80 -3.29
CA LEU A 270 -0.93 -4.38 -2.60
C LEU A 270 -2.21 -4.20 -3.43
N ASP A 271 -3.23 -4.98 -3.08
CA ASP A 271 -4.56 -4.89 -3.65
C ASP A 271 -5.63 -5.18 -2.57
N GLY A 272 -6.76 -4.50 -2.67
CA GLY A 272 -7.92 -4.69 -1.80
C GLY A 272 -9.07 -5.34 -2.57
N VAL A 273 -9.68 -6.38 -2.01
CA VAL A 273 -10.93 -6.94 -2.54
C VAL A 273 -12.09 -6.26 -1.84
N ALA A 274 -12.74 -5.33 -2.52
CA ALA A 274 -13.83 -4.57 -1.96
C ALA A 274 -15.17 -5.28 -2.17
N ILE A 275 -16.01 -5.21 -1.14
CA ILE A 275 -17.41 -5.61 -1.23
C ILE A 275 -18.22 -4.38 -1.63
N MET A 276 -19.05 -4.53 -2.65
CA MET A 276 -19.84 -3.45 -3.20
C MET A 276 -21.30 -3.86 -3.35
N VAL A 277 -22.16 -2.88 -3.17
CA VAL A 277 -23.61 -2.95 -3.32
C VAL A 277 -24.07 -1.74 -4.13
N HIS A 278 -25.32 -1.78 -4.58
CA HIS A 278 -25.95 -0.62 -5.19
C HIS A 278 -25.92 0.61 -4.25
N PRO A 279 -25.74 1.85 -4.78
CA PRO A 279 -25.74 3.08 -3.98
C PRO A 279 -26.89 3.22 -2.97
N ASP A 280 -28.13 2.97 -3.42
CA ASP A 280 -29.35 3.03 -2.60
C ASP A 280 -29.47 1.98 -1.49
N ASN A 281 -28.63 0.94 -1.44
CA ASN A 281 -28.71 -0.03 -0.36
C ASN A 281 -28.48 0.71 0.98
N PRO A 282 -29.19 0.48 2.09
CA PRO A 282 -29.00 1.28 3.31
C PRO A 282 -27.78 0.85 4.14
N LEU A 283 -27.22 -0.35 3.91
CA LEU A 283 -26.16 -0.89 4.75
C LEU A 283 -24.82 -0.20 4.45
N THR A 284 -24.09 0.20 5.51
CA THR A 284 -22.76 0.83 5.40
C THR A 284 -21.63 -0.07 5.86
N LYS A 285 -21.96 -1.14 6.60
CA LYS A 285 -21.00 -2.08 7.16
C LYS A 285 -21.55 -3.51 7.19
N LEU A 286 -20.66 -4.47 7.07
CA LEU A 286 -20.94 -5.89 7.30
C LEU A 286 -19.77 -6.54 8.04
N THR A 287 -20.06 -7.59 8.81
CA THR A 287 -18.99 -8.46 9.32
C THR A 287 -18.56 -9.45 8.26
N LEU A 288 -17.30 -9.91 8.31
CA LEU A 288 -16.84 -10.98 7.40
C LEU A 288 -17.70 -12.25 7.52
N GLN A 289 -18.22 -12.53 8.72
CA GLN A 289 -19.12 -13.65 8.92
C GLN A 289 -20.45 -13.45 8.16
N GLN A 290 -21.03 -12.25 8.21
CA GLN A 290 -22.23 -11.93 7.43
C GLN A 290 -21.95 -12.02 5.92
N ILE A 291 -20.83 -11.47 5.45
CA ILE A 291 -20.40 -11.59 4.05
C ILE A 291 -20.31 -13.08 3.65
N SER A 292 -19.71 -13.93 4.48
CA SER A 292 -19.60 -15.36 4.21
C SER A 292 -20.97 -16.05 4.06
N LYS A 293 -21.95 -15.67 4.91
CA LYS A 293 -23.32 -16.22 4.89
C LYS A 293 -24.12 -15.72 3.68
N ILE A 294 -23.94 -14.46 3.28
CA ILE A 294 -24.56 -13.91 2.07
C ILE A 294 -24.06 -14.68 0.84
N PHE A 295 -22.75 -14.79 0.68
CA PHE A 295 -22.16 -15.43 -0.51
C PHE A 295 -22.28 -16.96 -0.51
N SER A 296 -22.53 -17.62 0.64
CA SER A 296 -22.92 -19.03 0.68
C SER A 296 -24.41 -19.26 0.36
N GLY A 297 -25.23 -18.22 0.44
CA GLY A 297 -26.68 -18.27 0.24
C GLY A 297 -27.45 -18.70 1.50
N GLU A 298 -26.84 -18.62 2.68
CA GLU A 298 -27.53 -18.78 3.97
C GLU A 298 -28.35 -17.54 4.33
N ILE A 299 -27.83 -16.35 4.02
CA ILE A 299 -28.60 -15.11 4.04
C ILE A 299 -29.02 -14.83 2.60
N THR A 300 -30.32 -14.65 2.39
CA THR A 300 -30.93 -14.57 1.06
C THR A 300 -31.72 -13.30 0.83
N HIS A 301 -32.05 -12.54 1.88
CA HIS A 301 -32.78 -11.26 1.79
C HIS A 301 -32.05 -10.17 2.58
N TRP A 302 -32.12 -8.93 2.09
CA TRP A 302 -31.51 -7.79 2.78
C TRP A 302 -32.18 -7.46 4.11
N SER A 303 -33.48 -7.79 4.26
CA SER A 303 -34.25 -7.63 5.50
C SER A 303 -33.64 -8.39 6.70
N GLU A 304 -32.94 -9.50 6.45
CA GLU A 304 -32.22 -10.27 7.48
C GLU A 304 -31.04 -9.50 8.10
N LEU A 305 -30.61 -8.40 7.46
CA LEU A 305 -29.48 -7.55 7.87
C LEU A 305 -29.92 -6.11 8.18
N GLY A 306 -31.23 -5.86 8.22
CA GLY A 306 -31.80 -4.52 8.45
C GLY A 306 -31.91 -3.65 7.19
N GLY A 307 -31.85 -4.25 6.00
CA GLY A 307 -32.15 -3.59 4.73
C GLY A 307 -33.61 -3.76 4.29
N GLU A 308 -33.89 -3.40 3.04
CA GLU A 308 -35.21 -3.59 2.43
C GLU A 308 -35.53 -5.09 2.25
N ASP A 309 -36.82 -5.44 2.18
CA ASP A 309 -37.24 -6.82 1.96
C ASP A 309 -37.12 -7.24 0.49
N ILE A 310 -35.87 -7.35 0.03
CA ILE A 310 -35.49 -7.69 -1.34
C ILE A 310 -34.52 -8.87 -1.30
N ALA A 311 -34.80 -9.89 -2.14
CA ALA A 311 -33.94 -11.05 -2.29
C ALA A 311 -32.57 -10.66 -2.88
N ILE A 312 -31.48 -11.11 -2.25
CA ILE A 312 -30.11 -10.75 -2.61
C ILE A 312 -29.72 -11.40 -3.94
N LYS A 313 -29.17 -10.58 -4.86
CA LYS A 313 -28.56 -11.04 -6.12
C LYS A 313 -27.04 -11.10 -5.98
N LEU A 314 -26.49 -12.31 -6.05
CA LEU A 314 -25.05 -12.55 -5.90
C LEU A 314 -24.31 -12.45 -7.25
N TYR A 315 -23.30 -11.60 -7.31
CA TYR A 315 -22.30 -11.58 -8.38
C TYR A 315 -20.91 -11.91 -7.84
N ALA A 316 -20.19 -12.80 -8.52
CA ALA A 316 -18.85 -13.21 -8.12
C ALA A 316 -17.91 -13.25 -9.33
N ARG A 317 -16.62 -12.95 -9.12
CA ARG A 317 -15.61 -13.09 -10.20
C ARG A 317 -15.45 -14.56 -10.63
N ASN A 318 -15.06 -14.83 -11.87
CA ASN A 318 -14.93 -16.21 -12.38
C ASN A 318 -13.87 -17.06 -11.62
N ALA A 319 -13.81 -18.37 -11.89
CA ALA A 319 -12.93 -19.30 -11.15
C ALA A 319 -11.43 -19.07 -11.37
N LYS A 320 -11.06 -18.43 -12.48
CA LYS A 320 -9.67 -18.10 -12.83
C LYS A 320 -9.20 -16.79 -12.19
N SER A 321 -10.13 -15.94 -11.73
CA SER A 321 -9.83 -14.63 -11.17
C SER A 321 -9.00 -14.71 -9.87
N GLY A 322 -7.92 -13.93 -9.81
CA GLY A 322 -7.18 -13.73 -8.56
C GLY A 322 -8.04 -13.12 -7.46
N THR A 323 -8.92 -12.17 -7.79
CA THR A 323 -9.90 -11.56 -6.85
C THR A 323 -10.83 -12.61 -6.24
N TRP A 324 -11.31 -13.57 -7.04
CA TRP A 324 -12.05 -14.72 -6.52
C TRP A 324 -11.22 -15.56 -5.55
N GLN A 325 -9.96 -15.87 -5.88
CA GLN A 325 -9.10 -16.69 -5.01
C GLN A 325 -8.91 -16.04 -3.63
N THR A 326 -8.65 -14.73 -3.59
CA THR A 326 -8.52 -13.97 -2.35
C THR A 326 -9.83 -13.94 -1.56
N PHE A 327 -10.96 -13.61 -2.22
CA PHE A 327 -12.27 -13.62 -1.57
C PHE A 327 -12.61 -15.00 -1.00
N ASN A 328 -12.42 -16.06 -1.79
CA ASN A 328 -12.70 -17.42 -1.34
C ASN A 328 -11.84 -17.82 -0.15
N GLN A 329 -10.55 -17.45 -0.13
CA GLN A 329 -9.66 -17.76 0.98
C GLN A 329 -10.01 -16.97 2.24
N LEU A 330 -10.20 -15.65 2.13
CA LEU A 330 -10.29 -14.75 3.28
C LEU A 330 -11.72 -14.56 3.81
N ALA A 331 -12.75 -14.74 2.97
CA ALA A 331 -14.15 -14.54 3.36
C ALA A 331 -14.94 -15.85 3.45
N LEU A 332 -14.76 -16.81 2.55
CA LEU A 332 -15.54 -18.06 2.57
C LEU A 332 -14.87 -19.17 3.38
N ASN A 333 -13.67 -19.58 3.00
CA ASN A 333 -12.93 -20.65 3.65
C ASN A 333 -12.63 -20.33 5.13
N ALA A 334 -12.46 -19.05 5.48
CA ALA A 334 -12.27 -18.60 6.85
C ALA A 334 -13.46 -18.95 7.78
N TYR A 335 -14.62 -19.25 7.21
CA TYR A 335 -15.85 -19.64 7.91
C TYR A 335 -16.40 -21.00 7.42
N ASP A 336 -15.53 -21.83 6.80
CA ASP A 336 -15.88 -23.15 6.24
C ASP A 336 -17.05 -23.12 5.24
N LYS A 337 -17.18 -22.02 4.49
CA LYS A 337 -18.22 -21.82 3.48
C LYS A 337 -17.71 -22.06 2.06
N LYS A 338 -18.66 -22.29 1.16
CA LYS A 338 -18.45 -22.34 -0.29
C LYS A 338 -19.38 -21.33 -0.96
N LEU A 339 -19.02 -20.88 -2.15
CA LEU A 339 -19.87 -19.97 -2.92
C LEU A 339 -21.19 -20.66 -3.29
N SER A 340 -22.28 -19.92 -3.13
CA SER A 340 -23.61 -20.35 -3.55
C SER A 340 -23.65 -20.68 -5.05
N GLY A 341 -24.33 -21.76 -5.42
CA GLY A 341 -24.62 -22.08 -6.82
C GLY A 341 -25.50 -21.03 -7.52
N LYS A 342 -26.15 -20.14 -6.76
CA LYS A 342 -26.96 -19.02 -7.30
C LYS A 342 -26.12 -17.82 -7.74
N ALA A 343 -24.83 -17.78 -7.40
CA ALA A 343 -23.96 -16.66 -7.75
C ALA A 343 -23.67 -16.62 -9.25
N LYS A 344 -24.00 -15.49 -9.90
CA LYS A 344 -23.65 -15.28 -11.31
C LYS A 344 -22.16 -14.97 -11.40
N ARG A 345 -21.42 -15.76 -12.17
CA ARG A 345 -19.98 -15.62 -12.34
C ARG A 345 -19.68 -14.65 -13.48
N ILE A 346 -18.91 -13.61 -13.19
CA ILE A 346 -18.55 -12.55 -14.15
C ILE A 346 -17.02 -12.53 -14.31
N GLU A 347 -16.55 -12.42 -15.55
CA GLU A 347 -15.12 -12.41 -15.85
C GLU A 347 -14.49 -11.05 -15.58
N SER A 348 -15.01 -9.98 -16.19
CA SER A 348 -14.51 -8.61 -16.05
C SER A 348 -14.84 -8.00 -14.67
N ASN A 349 -13.91 -7.23 -14.10
CA ASN A 349 -14.23 -6.43 -12.91
C ASN A 349 -15.25 -5.33 -13.25
N SER A 350 -15.03 -4.61 -14.35
CA SER A 350 -15.88 -3.50 -14.78
C SER A 350 -17.30 -3.94 -15.07
N ASP A 351 -17.49 -5.10 -15.73
CA ASP A 351 -18.82 -5.64 -16.02
C ASP A 351 -19.54 -6.05 -14.73
N LEU A 352 -18.80 -6.61 -13.75
CA LEU A 352 -19.38 -6.96 -12.45
C LEU A 352 -19.81 -5.68 -11.72
N SER A 353 -18.96 -4.66 -11.71
CA SER A 353 -19.23 -3.34 -11.15
C SER A 353 -20.49 -2.72 -11.76
N GLU A 354 -20.60 -2.74 -13.09
CA GLU A 354 -21.76 -2.23 -13.82
C GLU A 354 -23.06 -3.00 -13.52
N LEU A 355 -22.97 -4.32 -13.36
CA LEU A 355 -24.13 -5.14 -13.00
C LEU A 355 -24.63 -4.88 -11.58
N VAL A 356 -23.74 -4.48 -10.66
CA VAL A 356 -24.13 -4.11 -9.28
C VAL A 356 -24.73 -2.71 -9.26
N SER A 357 -24.17 -1.76 -10.02
CA SER A 357 -24.63 -0.36 -10.02
C SER A 357 -26.06 -0.21 -10.54
N HIS A 358 -26.52 -1.12 -11.40
CA HIS A 358 -27.88 -1.11 -11.97
C HIS A 358 -28.90 -1.96 -11.21
N ASN A 359 -28.53 -2.60 -10.09
CA ASN A 359 -29.41 -3.54 -9.42
C ASN A 359 -29.39 -3.36 -7.89
N LYS A 360 -30.46 -2.77 -7.35
CA LYS A 360 -30.67 -2.54 -5.91
C LYS A 360 -30.55 -3.80 -5.04
N ALA A 361 -30.85 -4.96 -5.60
CA ALA A 361 -30.74 -6.25 -4.92
C ALA A 361 -29.31 -6.80 -4.87
N ALA A 362 -28.37 -6.22 -5.62
CA ALA A 362 -27.08 -6.81 -5.90
C ALA A 362 -26.03 -6.60 -4.81
N ILE A 363 -25.22 -7.64 -4.64
CA ILE A 363 -23.92 -7.58 -3.96
C ILE A 363 -22.88 -8.26 -4.83
N GLY A 364 -21.70 -7.66 -4.88
CA GLY A 364 -20.56 -8.17 -5.62
C GLY A 364 -19.24 -7.86 -4.92
N PHE A 365 -18.15 -8.38 -5.47
CA PHE A 365 -16.80 -8.03 -5.04
C PHE A 365 -15.86 -7.89 -6.24
N VAL A 366 -14.99 -6.89 -6.18
CA VAL A 366 -14.00 -6.55 -7.22
C VAL A 366 -12.70 -6.13 -6.57
N SER A 367 -11.63 -6.02 -7.36
CA SER A 367 -10.44 -5.30 -6.92
C SER A 367 -10.77 -3.81 -6.75
N LEU A 368 -10.22 -3.18 -5.72
CA LEU A 368 -10.53 -1.80 -5.29
C LEU A 368 -10.60 -0.77 -6.44
N PRO A 369 -9.73 -0.78 -7.46
CA PRO A 369 -9.78 0.21 -8.54
C PRO A 369 -11.02 0.14 -9.44
N TYR A 370 -11.80 -0.94 -9.34
CA TYR A 370 -12.94 -1.20 -10.23
C TYR A 370 -14.30 -1.01 -9.56
N ILE A 371 -14.35 -0.43 -8.37
CA ILE A 371 -15.61 -0.18 -7.67
C ILE A 371 -16.51 0.80 -8.43
N ASN A 372 -15.89 1.75 -9.15
CA ASN A 372 -16.58 2.78 -9.93
C ASN A 372 -17.64 3.51 -9.07
N HIS A 373 -18.88 3.61 -9.56
CA HIS A 373 -19.98 4.34 -8.92
C HIS A 373 -20.74 3.49 -7.87
N ASN A 374 -20.27 2.30 -7.54
CA ASN A 374 -20.92 1.47 -6.52
C ASN A 374 -20.60 1.96 -5.11
N LYS A 375 -21.50 1.64 -4.18
CA LYS A 375 -21.23 1.89 -2.78
C LYS A 375 -20.45 0.74 -2.16
N GLU A 376 -19.33 1.06 -1.54
CA GLU A 376 -18.54 0.09 -0.79
C GLU A 376 -19.13 -0.19 0.58
N ILE A 377 -18.93 -1.42 1.03
CA ILE A 377 -19.23 -1.83 2.39
C ILE A 377 -17.93 -1.84 3.21
N SER A 378 -17.93 -1.10 4.32
CA SER A 378 -16.89 -1.22 5.33
C SER A 378 -16.99 -2.59 6.02
N ILE A 379 -15.84 -3.20 6.32
CA ILE A 379 -15.78 -4.56 6.86
C ILE A 379 -15.37 -4.53 8.31
N MET A 380 -16.15 -5.20 9.16
CA MET A 380 -15.70 -5.64 10.48
C MET A 380 -15.13 -7.05 10.32
N ALA A 381 -13.84 -7.25 10.60
CA ALA A 381 -13.22 -8.58 10.50
C ALA A 381 -13.84 -9.58 11.50
N SER A 382 -14.37 -9.10 12.62
CA SER A 382 -15.27 -9.82 13.53
C SER A 382 -16.10 -8.85 14.37
N GLU A 383 -17.03 -9.36 15.18
CA GLU A 383 -17.87 -8.53 16.07
C GLU A 383 -17.07 -7.65 17.05
N SER A 384 -15.82 -8.01 17.37
CA SER A 384 -14.96 -7.26 18.28
C SER A 384 -14.10 -6.19 17.59
N THR A 385 -14.22 -6.02 16.27
CA THR A 385 -13.42 -5.06 15.49
C THR A 385 -14.29 -3.92 14.98
N TYR A 386 -13.73 -2.73 14.81
CA TYR A 386 -14.46 -1.61 14.21
C TYR A 386 -14.55 -1.77 12.68
N PRO A 387 -15.55 -1.15 12.02
CA PRO A 387 -15.69 -1.20 10.57
C PRO A 387 -14.57 -0.42 9.87
N ILE A 388 -13.95 -1.03 8.86
CA ILE A 388 -12.87 -0.43 8.08
C ILE A 388 -13.27 -0.41 6.59
N TYR A 389 -13.26 0.76 5.97
CA TYR A 389 -13.50 0.89 4.53
C TYR A 389 -12.31 0.38 3.71
N PRO A 390 -12.52 -0.13 2.48
CA PRO A 390 -11.43 -0.41 1.54
C PRO A 390 -10.92 0.89 0.94
N THR A 391 -9.95 1.54 1.57
CA THR A 391 -9.28 2.73 1.04
C THR A 391 -7.83 2.40 0.64
N TYR A 392 -7.20 3.23 -0.18
CA TYR A 392 -5.78 3.07 -0.50
C TYR A 392 -4.92 3.03 0.78
N PHE A 393 -5.22 3.91 1.75
CA PHE A 393 -4.51 3.94 3.02
C PHE A 393 -4.71 2.66 3.84
N THR A 394 -5.95 2.25 4.09
CA THR A 394 -6.26 1.07 4.93
C THR A 394 -5.84 -0.26 4.29
N VAL A 395 -5.74 -0.29 2.96
CA VAL A 395 -5.15 -1.42 2.23
C VAL A 395 -3.62 -1.37 2.33
N SER A 396 -2.99 -0.20 2.22
CA SER A 396 -1.54 -0.02 2.34
C SER A 396 -1.01 -0.39 3.74
N THR A 397 -1.75 -0.02 4.79
CA THR A 397 -1.47 -0.42 6.18
C THR A 397 -1.86 -1.87 6.46
N GLU A 398 -2.60 -2.52 5.55
CA GLU A 398 -3.17 -3.86 5.71
C GLU A 398 -4.20 -3.97 6.86
N ASP A 399 -4.72 -2.84 7.34
CA ASP A 399 -5.79 -2.77 8.33
C ASP A 399 -7.11 -3.34 7.76
N TYR A 400 -7.36 -3.13 6.46
CA TYR A 400 -8.53 -3.67 5.79
C TYR A 400 -8.50 -5.21 5.72
N ALA A 401 -9.65 -5.84 5.97
CA ALA A 401 -9.71 -7.28 6.19
C ALA A 401 -9.36 -8.10 4.93
N LEU A 402 -9.76 -7.63 3.75
CA LEU A 402 -9.62 -8.34 2.46
C LEU A 402 -8.48 -7.78 1.60
N VAL A 403 -7.32 -7.59 2.21
CA VAL A 403 -6.07 -7.20 1.54
C VAL A 403 -5.28 -8.41 1.05
N ARG A 404 -4.56 -8.23 -0.05
CA ARG A 404 -3.50 -9.12 -0.51
C ARG A 404 -2.24 -8.34 -0.89
N ARG A 405 -1.09 -8.93 -0.58
CA ARG A 405 0.20 -8.50 -1.13
C ARG A 405 0.41 -9.16 -2.50
N LEU A 406 1.10 -8.46 -3.38
CA LEU A 406 1.48 -8.92 -4.71
C LEU A 406 2.98 -9.19 -4.73
N TYR A 407 3.37 -10.41 -5.07
CA TYR A 407 4.73 -10.92 -4.90
C TYR A 407 5.36 -11.27 -6.25
N LEU A 408 6.64 -10.93 -6.38
CA LEU A 408 7.58 -11.58 -7.28
C LEU A 408 8.51 -12.47 -6.45
N TYR A 409 8.53 -13.76 -6.76
CA TYR A 409 9.47 -14.71 -6.19
C TYR A 409 10.59 -15.00 -7.19
N VAL A 410 11.82 -14.76 -6.77
CA VAL A 410 13.02 -14.85 -7.62
C VAL A 410 14.04 -15.80 -6.99
N PRO A 411 14.56 -16.81 -7.71
CA PRO A 411 15.67 -17.62 -7.23
C PRO A 411 16.94 -16.80 -6.95
N GLN A 412 17.73 -17.20 -5.95
CA GLN A 412 18.93 -16.42 -5.55
C GLN A 412 19.96 -16.29 -6.69
N ALA A 413 20.11 -17.36 -7.47
CA ALA A 413 20.97 -17.42 -8.65
C ALA A 413 20.24 -16.88 -9.90
N SER A 414 19.76 -15.64 -9.84
CA SER A 414 19.16 -14.94 -10.99
C SER A 414 20.16 -13.99 -11.64
N ASN A 415 20.00 -13.78 -12.95
CA ASN A 415 20.82 -12.84 -13.73
C ASN A 415 20.58 -11.37 -13.28
N SER A 416 21.47 -10.47 -13.69
CA SER A 416 21.40 -9.05 -13.31
C SER A 416 20.15 -8.35 -13.83
N PHE A 417 19.68 -8.69 -15.04
CA PHE A 417 18.47 -8.10 -15.62
C PHE A 417 17.23 -8.37 -14.75
N ILE A 418 17.04 -9.62 -14.31
CA ILE A 418 15.95 -10.02 -13.41
C ILE A 418 16.04 -9.26 -12.08
N LYS A 419 17.24 -9.19 -11.48
CA LYS A 419 17.45 -8.48 -10.21
C LYS A 419 17.14 -6.99 -10.34
N ASN A 420 17.65 -6.35 -11.37
CA ASN A 420 17.43 -4.93 -11.65
C ASN A 420 15.94 -4.62 -11.94
N PHE A 421 15.24 -5.50 -12.67
CA PHE A 421 13.80 -5.36 -12.88
C PHE A 421 13.01 -5.46 -11.57
N VAL A 422 13.37 -6.39 -10.70
CA VAL A 422 12.72 -6.53 -9.39
C VAL A 422 13.05 -5.37 -8.45
N ASP A 423 14.29 -4.88 -8.47
CA ASP A 423 14.70 -3.69 -7.72
C ASP A 423 13.92 -2.47 -8.20
N PHE A 424 13.84 -2.26 -9.53
CA PHE A 424 12.98 -1.23 -10.14
C PHE A 424 11.53 -1.38 -9.68
N SER A 425 10.97 -2.58 -9.74
CA SER A 425 9.57 -2.85 -9.36
C SER A 425 9.27 -2.49 -7.91
N THR A 426 10.28 -2.47 -7.03
CA THR A 426 10.14 -2.07 -5.61
C THR A 426 10.66 -0.67 -5.29
N SER A 427 11.29 0.00 -6.25
CA SER A 427 11.80 1.37 -6.16
C SER A 427 10.68 2.40 -6.14
N PHE A 428 10.99 3.66 -5.77
CA PHE A 428 10.03 4.75 -5.78
C PHE A 428 9.31 4.90 -7.14
N SER A 429 10.06 4.94 -8.26
CA SER A 429 9.51 5.08 -9.61
C SER A 429 8.66 3.88 -10.03
N GLY A 430 9.09 2.64 -9.72
CA GLY A 430 8.27 1.46 -10.00
C GLY A 430 6.97 1.46 -9.18
N GLN A 431 7.02 1.94 -7.95
CA GLN A 431 5.84 2.09 -7.10
C GLN A 431 4.91 3.23 -7.56
N GLU A 432 5.37 4.23 -8.32
CA GLU A 432 4.48 5.17 -9.03
C GLU A 432 3.73 4.49 -10.17
N VAL A 433 4.35 3.52 -10.86
CA VAL A 433 3.67 2.72 -11.90
C VAL A 433 2.58 1.85 -11.27
N VAL A 434 2.86 1.24 -10.11
CA VAL A 434 1.87 0.45 -9.34
C VAL A 434 0.62 1.28 -9.08
N GLU A 435 0.79 2.53 -8.62
CA GLU A 435 -0.30 3.46 -8.37
C GLU A 435 -1.05 3.86 -9.64
N LYS A 436 -0.34 4.17 -10.73
CA LYS A 436 -0.95 4.53 -12.02
C LYS A 436 -1.82 3.41 -12.61
N VAL A 437 -1.46 2.15 -12.37
CA VAL A 437 -2.27 0.99 -12.75
C VAL A 437 -3.51 0.81 -11.85
N GLY A 438 -3.56 1.51 -10.71
CA GLY A 438 -4.62 1.47 -9.72
C GLY A 438 -4.31 0.58 -8.51
N PHE A 439 -3.20 -0.16 -8.50
CA PHE A 439 -2.81 -0.93 -7.33
C PHE A 439 -2.25 -0.04 -6.22
N ILE A 440 -2.12 -0.58 -5.02
CA ILE A 440 -1.67 0.17 -3.88
C ILE A 440 -0.14 0.13 -3.82
N SER A 441 0.45 1.29 -4.03
CA SER A 441 1.88 1.57 -3.90
C SER A 441 2.38 1.42 -2.46
N GLN A 442 3.63 1.02 -2.31
CA GLN A 442 4.36 1.00 -1.03
C GLN A 442 5.12 2.30 -0.75
N ASN A 443 5.03 3.31 -1.63
CA ASN A 443 5.57 4.62 -1.34
C ASN A 443 4.84 5.23 -0.13
N ILE A 444 5.61 5.83 0.77
CA ILE A 444 5.05 6.37 2.02
C ILE A 444 4.13 7.54 1.70
N LYS A 445 2.90 7.43 2.17
CA LYS A 445 1.90 8.48 2.18
C LYS A 445 1.48 8.77 3.61
N LEU A 446 0.98 9.98 3.83
CA LEU A 446 0.41 10.40 5.09
C LEU A 446 -1.12 10.37 4.99
N GLU A 447 -1.75 9.94 6.07
CA GLU A 447 -3.20 10.11 6.26
C GLU A 447 -3.40 10.81 7.60
N THR A 448 -4.39 11.71 7.67
CA THR A 448 -4.84 12.28 8.94
C THR A 448 -6.09 11.52 9.37
N PRO A 449 -5.96 10.50 10.24
CA PRO A 449 -7.05 9.59 10.47
C PRO A 449 -8.11 10.22 11.39
N SER A 450 -9.36 9.87 11.17
CA SER A 450 -10.47 10.37 11.99
C SER A 450 -10.61 9.58 13.29
N LYS A 451 -10.98 10.28 14.38
CA LYS A 451 -11.14 9.68 15.71
C LYS A 451 -11.95 8.38 15.68
N ILE A 452 -11.48 7.39 16.41
CA ILE A 452 -12.21 6.14 16.64
C ILE A 452 -12.91 6.26 18.00
N PRO A 453 -14.25 6.25 18.06
CA PRO A 453 -14.97 6.43 19.33
C PRO A 453 -14.60 5.43 20.42
N SER A 454 -14.21 4.20 20.03
CA SER A 454 -13.77 3.15 20.94
C SER A 454 -12.28 3.16 21.27
N ALA A 455 -11.49 4.08 20.69
CA ALA A 455 -10.07 4.17 20.98
C ALA A 455 -9.79 4.85 22.32
N PRO A 456 -8.67 4.53 22.99
CA PRO A 456 -8.20 5.27 24.15
C PRO A 456 -8.05 6.77 23.85
N ALA A 457 -8.30 7.61 24.86
CA ALA A 457 -8.18 9.06 24.73
C ALA A 457 -6.83 9.49 24.13
N PHE A 458 -5.71 9.01 24.70
CA PHE A 458 -4.37 9.34 24.19
C PHE A 458 -4.15 8.93 22.74
N TYR A 459 -4.77 7.84 22.26
CA TYR A 459 -4.68 7.45 20.85
C TYR A 459 -5.40 8.48 19.98
N ASN A 460 -6.62 8.85 20.37
CA ASN A 460 -7.39 9.89 19.69
C ASN A 460 -6.70 11.26 19.76
N ASP A 461 -5.95 11.58 20.82
CA ASP A 461 -5.16 12.81 20.92
C ASP A 461 -4.09 12.85 19.81
N TYR A 462 -3.39 11.73 19.55
CA TYR A 462 -2.47 11.63 18.42
C TYR A 462 -3.19 11.72 17.06
N MET A 463 -4.40 11.17 16.93
CA MET A 463 -5.19 11.31 15.69
C MET A 463 -5.51 12.77 15.34
N GLU A 464 -5.56 13.66 16.34
CA GLU A 464 -5.81 15.09 16.10
C GLU A 464 -4.57 15.86 15.65
N ILE A 465 -3.38 15.47 16.13
CA ILE A 465 -2.16 16.27 15.98
C ILE A 465 -1.12 15.66 15.05
N ALA A 466 -1.27 14.38 14.69
CA ALA A 466 -0.30 13.63 13.91
C ALA A 466 -0.95 12.96 12.71
N SER A 467 -0.14 12.76 11.66
CA SER A 467 -0.48 11.94 10.51
C SER A 467 0.09 10.53 10.69
N ARG A 468 -0.60 9.52 10.18
CA ARG A 468 -0.12 8.14 10.18
C ARG A 468 0.53 7.83 8.82
N LEU A 469 1.65 7.12 8.84
CA LEU A 469 2.27 6.61 7.61
C LEU A 469 1.42 5.48 7.03
N SER A 470 1.39 5.35 5.71
CA SER A 470 0.67 4.30 4.95
C SER A 470 1.27 2.90 5.09
N LEU A 471 1.91 2.57 6.22
CA LEU A 471 2.47 1.25 6.50
C LEU A 471 2.33 0.89 7.97
N ASN A 472 2.39 -0.43 8.22
CA ASN A 472 2.53 -1.02 9.53
C ASN A 472 3.71 -1.99 9.51
N PHE A 473 4.43 -2.10 10.62
CA PHE A 473 5.38 -3.18 10.82
C PHE A 473 4.67 -4.41 11.37
N TYR A 474 4.68 -5.48 10.57
CA TYR A 474 4.16 -6.79 10.96
C TYR A 474 5.27 -7.77 11.33
N PHE A 475 4.90 -8.75 12.13
CA PHE A 475 5.82 -9.72 12.72
C PHE A 475 5.50 -11.13 12.24
N LYS A 476 6.52 -11.95 12.04
CA LYS A 476 6.34 -13.37 11.73
C LYS A 476 5.63 -14.07 12.90
N SER A 477 4.82 -15.08 12.58
CA SER A 477 4.10 -15.85 13.60
C SER A 477 5.06 -16.44 14.64
N ALA A 478 4.66 -16.34 15.92
CA ALA A 478 5.44 -16.77 17.08
C ALA A 478 6.88 -16.22 17.14
N SER A 479 7.14 -15.07 16.51
CA SER A 479 8.46 -14.45 16.45
C SER A 479 8.36 -12.95 16.70
N ASN A 480 9.43 -12.39 17.26
CA ASN A 480 9.61 -10.94 17.29
C ASN A 480 10.26 -10.43 16.01
N GLN A 481 10.55 -11.27 15.01
CA GLN A 481 11.17 -10.79 13.77
C GLN A 481 10.14 -10.16 12.83
N LEU A 482 10.52 -9.03 12.23
CA LEU A 482 9.79 -8.43 11.12
C LEU A 482 9.66 -9.42 9.96
N ASP A 483 8.52 -9.36 9.28
CA ASP A 483 8.32 -10.07 8.02
C ASP A 483 9.15 -9.45 6.87
N SER A 484 9.05 -10.03 5.67
CA SER A 484 9.82 -9.55 4.50
C SER A 484 9.46 -8.12 4.12
N LYS A 485 8.17 -7.74 4.23
CA LYS A 485 7.70 -6.38 3.99
C LYS A 485 8.29 -5.41 5.00
N GLY A 486 8.12 -5.70 6.29
CA GLY A 486 8.56 -4.86 7.40
C GLY A 486 10.05 -4.57 7.34
N LYS A 487 10.87 -5.55 6.94
CA LYS A 487 12.31 -5.32 6.75
C LYS A 487 12.63 -4.33 5.61
N LYS A 488 11.85 -4.34 4.52
CA LYS A 488 12.00 -3.35 3.43
C LYS A 488 11.39 -2.00 3.79
N ASP A 489 10.31 -2.01 4.58
CA ASP A 489 9.66 -0.80 5.08
C ASP A 489 10.57 -0.01 6.04
N ILE A 490 11.50 -0.67 6.75
CA ILE A 490 12.54 0.04 7.52
C ILE A 490 13.30 1.00 6.61
N SER A 491 13.80 0.53 5.45
CA SER A 491 14.52 1.39 4.50
C SER A 491 13.64 2.53 3.99
N ARG A 492 12.36 2.26 3.69
CA ARG A 492 11.42 3.31 3.25
C ARG A 492 11.20 4.38 4.31
N VAL A 493 11.01 3.99 5.58
CA VAL A 493 10.87 4.94 6.69
C VAL A 493 12.15 5.75 6.86
N VAL A 494 13.33 5.11 6.80
CA VAL A 494 14.62 5.82 6.89
C VAL A 494 14.75 6.86 5.77
N GLU A 495 14.48 6.49 4.52
CA GLU A 495 14.51 7.40 3.38
C GLU A 495 13.52 8.56 3.53
N TYR A 496 12.29 8.27 3.96
CA TYR A 496 11.27 9.29 4.20
C TYR A 496 11.72 10.29 5.27
N ILE A 497 12.29 9.84 6.37
CA ILE A 497 12.74 10.73 7.45
C ILE A 497 13.97 11.52 7.06
N GLN A 498 14.88 10.95 6.28
CA GLN A 498 16.01 11.70 5.72
C GLN A 498 15.55 12.86 4.82
N GLN A 499 14.42 12.67 4.11
CA GLN A 499 13.81 13.71 3.28
C GLN A 499 12.96 14.71 4.08
N ASN A 500 12.53 14.35 5.30
CA ASN A 500 11.68 15.15 6.17
C ASN A 500 12.26 15.23 7.59
N PRO A 501 13.48 15.80 7.78
CA PRO A 501 14.22 15.75 9.04
C PRO A 501 13.57 16.52 10.19
N GLU A 502 12.59 17.38 9.89
CA GLU A 502 11.80 18.12 10.87
C GLU A 502 10.71 17.28 11.54
N LYS A 503 10.32 16.15 10.91
CA LYS A 503 9.25 15.29 11.40
C LYS A 503 9.67 14.54 12.65
N ARG A 504 8.76 14.53 13.62
CA ARG A 504 8.89 13.74 14.84
C ARG A 504 8.13 12.43 14.68
N ILE A 505 8.67 11.33 15.20
CA ILE A 505 8.10 10.00 15.00
C ILE A 505 7.60 9.44 16.33
N VAL A 506 6.39 8.89 16.30
CA VAL A 506 5.85 8.08 17.38
C VAL A 506 5.55 6.68 16.87
N LEU A 507 5.98 5.68 17.65
CA LEU A 507 5.70 4.28 17.36
C LEU A 507 4.62 3.76 18.30
N MET A 508 3.58 3.16 17.75
CA MET A 508 2.48 2.61 18.54
C MET A 508 2.39 1.10 18.34
N GLY A 509 2.73 0.35 19.38
CA GLY A 509 2.73 -1.10 19.37
C GLY A 509 1.38 -1.69 19.76
N PHE A 510 1.00 -2.77 19.09
CA PHE A 510 -0.20 -3.56 19.35
C PHE A 510 0.15 -5.05 19.48
N SER A 511 -0.67 -5.78 20.21
CA SER A 511 -0.56 -7.23 20.38
C SER A 511 -1.89 -7.93 20.18
N ASP A 512 -1.81 -9.23 19.99
CA ASP A 512 -2.92 -10.14 20.20
C ASP A 512 -3.24 -10.30 21.71
N PRO A 513 -4.46 -10.76 22.05
CA PRO A 513 -4.87 -10.93 23.43
C PRO A 513 -4.02 -11.94 24.18
N LEU A 514 -3.75 -11.61 25.45
CA LEU A 514 -3.12 -12.51 26.42
C LEU A 514 -4.02 -12.59 27.66
N GLU A 515 -3.88 -13.64 28.45
CA GLU A 515 -4.63 -13.80 29.71
C GLU A 515 -4.41 -12.63 30.69
N ASP A 516 -3.28 -11.94 30.58
CA ASP A 516 -2.91 -10.79 31.41
C ASP A 516 -2.73 -9.53 30.55
N LEU A 517 -3.58 -8.53 30.78
CA LEU A 517 -3.56 -7.24 30.09
C LEU A 517 -2.22 -6.50 30.25
N LYS A 518 -1.55 -6.63 31.40
CA LYS A 518 -0.23 -6.02 31.61
C LYS A 518 0.80 -6.65 30.68
N LYS A 519 0.80 -7.98 30.56
CA LYS A 519 1.68 -8.70 29.63
C LYS A 519 1.41 -8.34 28.17
N SER A 520 0.13 -8.16 27.80
CA SER A 520 -0.25 -7.71 26.46
C SER A 520 0.35 -6.33 26.18
N THR A 521 0.22 -5.40 27.13
CA THR A 521 0.79 -4.05 27.04
C THR A 521 2.33 -4.08 26.94
N GLU A 522 3.00 -4.84 27.81
CA GLU A 522 4.46 -5.02 27.79
C GLU A 522 4.96 -5.61 26.48
N LEU A 523 4.26 -6.61 25.93
CA LEU A 523 4.62 -7.24 24.66
C LEU A 523 4.47 -6.26 23.48
N SER A 524 3.39 -5.48 23.47
CA SER A 524 3.17 -4.46 22.45
C SER A 524 4.25 -3.38 22.49
N LEU A 525 4.67 -2.96 23.69
CA LEU A 525 5.78 -2.02 23.90
C LEU A 525 7.12 -2.61 23.46
N MET A 526 7.40 -3.87 23.79
CA MET A 526 8.62 -4.58 23.37
C MET A 526 8.76 -4.59 21.84
N ARG A 527 7.66 -4.84 21.11
CA ARG A 527 7.65 -4.84 19.65
C ARG A 527 7.96 -3.46 19.08
N ALA A 528 7.37 -2.42 19.65
CA ALA A 528 7.63 -1.05 19.23
C ALA A 528 9.09 -0.64 19.53
N ASN A 529 9.64 -1.01 20.69
CA ASN A 529 11.06 -0.81 21.03
C ASN A 529 12.02 -1.55 20.08
N MET A 530 11.61 -2.70 19.55
CA MET A 530 12.42 -3.40 18.56
C MET A 530 12.46 -2.65 17.23
N VAL A 531 11.32 -2.13 16.78
CA VAL A 531 11.26 -1.28 15.59
C VAL A 531 12.09 -0.01 15.80
N GLU A 532 11.97 0.64 16.96
CA GLU A 532 12.83 1.77 17.35
C GLU A 532 14.30 1.41 17.26
N SER A 533 14.73 0.31 17.88
CA SER A 533 16.14 -0.08 17.90
C SER A 533 16.73 -0.22 16.51
N ILE A 534 15.94 -0.75 15.56
CA ILE A 534 16.33 -0.87 14.16
C ILE A 534 16.36 0.51 13.48
N LEU A 535 15.36 1.37 13.69
CA LEU A 535 15.32 2.71 13.09
C LEU A 535 16.45 3.60 13.62
N VAL A 536 16.70 3.58 14.93
CA VAL A 536 17.80 4.30 15.61
C VAL A 536 19.15 3.82 15.10
N SER A 537 19.33 2.52 14.83
CA SER A 537 20.59 2.04 14.24
C SER A 537 20.84 2.57 12.83
N HIS A 538 19.82 3.13 12.17
CA HIS A 538 19.91 3.82 10.88
C HIS A 538 19.86 5.35 11.02
N GLY A 539 20.01 5.89 12.24
CA GLY A 539 20.07 7.33 12.50
C GLY A 539 18.72 8.04 12.61
N VAL A 540 17.62 7.30 12.69
CA VAL A 540 16.26 7.87 12.85
C VAL A 540 15.98 8.11 14.34
N HIS A 541 15.57 9.33 14.69
CA HIS A 541 15.21 9.69 16.07
C HIS A 541 13.72 9.40 16.34
N ILE A 542 13.42 8.59 17.36
CA ILE A 542 12.05 8.31 17.81
C ILE A 542 11.71 9.25 18.98
N THR A 543 10.58 9.93 18.87
CA THR A 543 10.12 10.92 19.85
C THR A 543 9.41 10.27 21.03
N ALA A 544 8.54 9.30 20.77
CA ALA A 544 7.88 8.52 21.81
C ALA A 544 7.49 7.13 21.31
N ILE A 545 7.23 6.25 22.26
CA ILE A 545 6.77 4.89 22.01
C ILE A 545 5.63 4.57 22.95
N GLU A 546 4.55 4.02 22.40
CA GLU A 546 3.36 3.65 23.14
C GLU A 546 3.06 2.16 22.95
N GLY A 547 2.71 1.48 24.04
CA GLY A 547 2.20 0.10 24.02
C GLY A 547 0.70 0.07 24.28
N LEU A 548 -0.10 -0.34 23.28
CA LEU A 548 -1.56 -0.37 23.39
C LEU A 548 -2.12 -1.74 23.79
N GLY A 549 -1.28 -2.78 23.85
CA GLY A 549 -1.71 -4.14 24.10
C GLY A 549 -2.70 -4.62 23.04
N GLU A 550 -3.77 -5.29 23.49
CA GLU A 550 -4.81 -5.90 22.65
C GLU A 550 -5.90 -4.93 22.15
N LYS A 551 -5.75 -3.64 22.43
CA LYS A 551 -6.74 -2.62 22.05
C LYS A 551 -6.78 -2.43 20.52
N LEU A 552 -7.93 -1.97 20.02
CA LEU A 552 -8.15 -1.70 18.59
C LEU A 552 -7.74 -2.88 17.69
N PRO A 553 -8.33 -4.08 17.91
CA PRO A 553 -8.10 -5.20 17.01
C PRO A 553 -8.67 -4.87 15.62
N ILE A 554 -7.87 -5.14 14.59
CA ILE A 554 -8.25 -5.00 13.18
C ILE A 554 -8.66 -6.33 12.55
N ALA A 555 -8.38 -7.45 13.24
CA ALA A 555 -8.72 -8.80 12.82
C ALA A 555 -9.21 -9.69 13.96
N SER A 556 -9.80 -10.84 13.63
CA SER A 556 -10.31 -11.78 14.62
C SER A 556 -9.17 -12.49 15.38
N ASN A 557 -9.21 -12.46 16.71
CA ASN A 557 -8.24 -13.19 17.55
C ASN A 557 -8.46 -14.71 17.63
N LYS A 558 -9.53 -15.21 16.99
CA LYS A 558 -9.87 -16.64 16.97
C LYS A 558 -8.93 -17.46 16.07
N THR A 559 -8.26 -16.83 15.12
CA THR A 559 -7.37 -17.49 14.15
C THR A 559 -5.95 -16.95 14.28
N GLU A 560 -4.94 -17.76 13.95
CA GLU A 560 -3.54 -17.31 13.97
C GLU A 560 -3.28 -16.18 12.96
N ILE A 561 -3.93 -16.24 11.79
CA ILE A 561 -3.83 -15.20 10.75
C ILE A 561 -4.41 -13.87 11.28
N GLY A 562 -5.52 -13.91 12.01
CA GLY A 562 -6.08 -12.69 12.58
C GLY A 562 -5.26 -12.17 13.75
N ARG A 563 -4.74 -13.05 14.62
CA ARG A 563 -3.79 -12.65 15.66
C ARG A 563 -2.54 -12.02 15.08
N SER A 564 -1.98 -12.55 13.98
CA SER A 564 -0.80 -11.97 13.35
C SER A 564 -1.03 -10.56 12.82
N LYS A 565 -2.23 -10.25 12.32
CA LYS A 565 -2.60 -8.88 11.93
C LYS A 565 -2.70 -7.93 13.13
N ASN A 566 -3.14 -8.43 14.29
CA ASN A 566 -3.21 -7.60 15.50
C ASN A 566 -1.83 -7.34 16.14
N ARG A 567 -0.81 -8.14 15.78
CA ARG A 567 0.60 -7.90 16.14
C ARG A 567 1.24 -6.93 15.14
N ARG A 568 1.07 -5.64 15.39
CA ARG A 568 1.56 -4.57 14.50
C ARG A 568 2.21 -3.43 15.27
N VAL A 569 3.05 -2.66 14.61
CA VAL A 569 3.50 -1.35 15.07
C VAL A 569 3.10 -0.31 14.01
N GLU A 570 2.32 0.68 14.42
CA GLU A 570 1.93 1.82 13.60
C GLU A 570 3.00 2.92 13.72
N VAL A 571 3.20 3.67 12.64
CA VAL A 571 4.16 4.79 12.59
C VAL A 571 3.40 6.10 12.39
N TRP A 572 3.61 7.03 13.31
CA TRP A 572 2.95 8.33 13.33
C TRP A 572 3.98 9.45 13.24
N VAL A 573 3.65 10.52 12.53
CA VAL A 573 4.51 11.69 12.33
C VAL A 573 3.78 13.01 12.54
N PHE A 574 4.47 14.01 13.08
CA PHE A 574 3.95 15.38 13.25
C PHE A 574 5.05 16.44 13.09
#